data_AF-A0AAJ1U2V6-F1
#
_entry.id   AF-A0AAJ1U2V6-F1
#
_cell.length_a   1.000
_cell.length_b   1.000
_cell.length_c   1.000
_cell.angle_alpha   90.00
_cell.angle_beta   90.00
_cell.angle_gamma   90.00
#
_symmetry.space_group_name_H-M   'P 1'
#
loop_
_entity.id
_entity.type
_entity.pdbx_description
1 polymer ?
#
loop_
_entity_poly.entity_id
_entity_poly.type
_entity_poly.pdbx_seq_one_letter_code
_entity_poly.pdbx_strand_id
1 'polypeptide(L)'
;MLKNAVRLVLAVALGLVAAVQVTAPPAQAAPAAVSLRLTTPVPIVGETSHLAGGIGVKAATKVYPQRWNGRAWVTLFLARSLNDGRYTFSFKAAAPTRLRVFVPAHKVGRTTYPARYSPVVTVTPVLQTLTLSSTTAPVVAGQSVTTRVQVTPTRAGRFVDLERLDAGRWTRVASLPQSTAGRAFPAVVVPEGTGPVVLRAVSRPQGGAGTAVSATINLTRYVPPAEDDSFLSVVEQVSSYATSGDGSVVVFSGQPTRPDGSRAPGQVYVHLRATGETRLLSGDGDGAPSGWSMTPTVSADGSTVAFVTESPTVAQQQPVGHESTQALVVHDIGSGVSRTITRRGDVAWPERAERPSLSADGTRVAFRGWFFNEERTTWSPYLSVVDLPTGELTVARRAAWNSAISGNGRFVAYDAEVPIPWGQTSTRWVYQVFRFDVETGAEVLVSQTPSGDPGHFPSTDPSIDATGDRIAFLTEGNEVQGAPSGALDVNVVVADISTSTYRWLGGDIVRARSFTIGPLLSSDGRTLAYVAHPGIDKKPRLVTVRVADGARVEQPAHPTAEDRRYLEPVALFSRPDGIEVLTLAQGRLERVLVPLR
;
A
#
# COMPACT_ATOMS: atom_id res chain seq x y z
N MET A 1 22.39 57.60 -40.74
CA MET A 1 21.21 57.98 -39.92
C MET A 1 21.53 57.48 -38.52
N LEU A 2 21.88 58.27 -37.49
CA LEU A 2 21.47 59.64 -37.10
C LEU A 2 19.94 59.75 -36.95
N LYS A 3 19.35 60.25 -35.86
CA LYS A 3 19.85 60.92 -34.63
C LYS A 3 19.36 60.13 -33.37
N ASN A 4 19.40 60.51 -32.08
CA ASN A 4 19.77 61.70 -31.26
C ASN A 4 20.03 61.17 -29.80
N ALA A 5 20.46 61.87 -28.73
CA ALA A 5 20.94 63.23 -28.45
C ALA A 5 21.83 63.22 -27.16
N VAL A 6 22.54 64.32 -26.88
CA VAL A 6 23.52 64.47 -25.76
C VAL A 6 23.06 65.50 -24.71
N ARG A 7 23.45 65.29 -23.43
CA ARG A 7 23.76 66.34 -22.43
C ARG A 7 25.02 65.88 -21.66
N LEU A 8 26.17 66.57 -21.75
CA LEU A 8 26.59 67.77 -20.99
C LEU A 8 26.68 67.52 -19.46
N VAL A 9 27.66 67.94 -18.64
CA VAL A 9 28.94 68.72 -18.66
C VAL A 9 29.21 69.06 -17.16
N LEU A 10 30.38 69.32 -16.54
CA LEU A 10 31.79 69.58 -16.94
C LEU A 10 32.76 69.36 -15.72
N ALA A 11 34.06 69.17 -15.99
CA ALA A 11 35.23 69.56 -15.15
C ALA A 11 35.42 68.89 -13.74
N VAL A 12 36.56 68.99 -13.03
CA VAL A 12 37.76 69.88 -13.12
C VAL A 12 39.10 69.13 -12.93
N ALA A 13 40.09 69.52 -13.75
CA ALA A 13 41.57 69.50 -13.66
C ALA A 13 42.41 68.42 -12.91
N LEU A 14 43.59 68.21 -13.51
CA LEU A 14 44.74 67.38 -13.11
C LEU A 14 45.36 67.73 -11.75
N GLY A 15 46.03 66.74 -11.16
CA GLY A 15 47.15 66.92 -10.23
C GLY A 15 48.05 65.67 -10.22
N LEU A 16 49.30 65.79 -10.70
CA LEU A 16 50.19 64.64 -10.92
C LEU A 16 51.20 64.51 -9.76
N VAL A 17 51.07 63.47 -8.94
CA VAL A 17 52.01 63.13 -7.87
C VAL A 17 52.28 61.62 -7.90
N ALA A 18 53.55 61.23 -7.77
CA ALA A 18 53.95 59.82 -7.83
C ALA A 18 53.46 59.04 -6.60
N ALA A 19 52.50 58.14 -6.81
CA ALA A 19 52.01 57.25 -5.76
C ALA A 19 53.00 56.08 -5.54
N VAL A 20 53.70 56.10 -4.40
CA VAL A 20 54.38 54.91 -3.88
C VAL A 20 53.33 53.81 -3.71
N GLN A 21 53.48 52.68 -4.42
CA GLN A 21 52.61 51.53 -4.23
C GLN A 21 52.92 50.84 -2.90
N VAL A 22 52.33 51.36 -1.82
CA VAL A 22 52.15 50.62 -0.58
C VAL A 22 51.18 49.48 -0.88
N THR A 23 51.71 48.32 -1.25
CA THR A 23 50.93 47.08 -1.36
C THR A 23 50.38 46.74 0.02
N ALA A 24 49.12 47.10 0.26
CA ALA A 24 48.41 46.67 1.46
C ALA A 24 48.47 45.13 1.54
N PRO A 25 48.81 44.54 2.70
CA PRO A 25 48.84 43.09 2.83
C PRO A 25 47.45 42.52 2.50
N PRO A 26 47.37 41.35 1.86
CA PRO A 26 46.09 40.76 1.47
C PRO A 26 45.21 40.63 2.73
N ALA A 27 44.02 41.23 2.68
CA ALA A 27 43.13 41.33 3.84
C ALA A 27 42.83 39.93 4.39
N GLN A 28 43.46 39.60 5.51
CA GLN A 28 43.47 38.24 6.03
C GLN A 28 42.06 37.88 6.48
N ALA A 29 41.38 37.06 5.68
CA ALA A 29 39.96 36.76 5.82
C ALA A 29 39.63 36.40 7.27
N ALA A 30 38.71 37.17 7.87
CA ALA A 30 38.40 37.07 9.29
C ALA A 30 38.03 35.62 9.64
N PRO A 31 38.65 35.01 10.68
CA PRO A 31 38.42 33.62 11.01
C PRO A 31 36.95 33.40 11.32
N ALA A 32 36.35 32.38 10.70
CA ALA A 32 34.91 32.16 10.75
C ALA A 32 34.39 32.14 12.19
N ALA A 33 33.15 32.58 12.38
CA ALA A 33 32.53 32.65 13.69
C ALA A 33 32.44 31.25 14.34
N VAL A 34 32.52 31.20 15.68
CA VAL A 34 32.19 29.98 16.41
C VAL A 34 30.72 29.69 16.19
N SER A 35 30.40 28.51 15.67
CA SER A 35 29.02 28.13 15.30
C SER A 35 28.47 27.04 16.21
N LEU A 36 27.17 27.08 16.47
CA LEU A 36 26.44 26.01 17.15
C LEU A 36 25.08 25.86 16.47
N ARG A 37 24.67 24.62 16.21
CA ARG A 37 23.33 24.27 15.73
C ARG A 37 22.86 22.99 16.39
N LEU A 38 21.55 22.88 16.59
CA LEU A 38 20.87 21.63 16.86
C LEU A 38 20.85 20.80 15.57
N THR A 39 21.13 19.50 15.65
CA THR A 39 21.06 18.57 14.50
C THR A 39 19.99 17.48 14.65
N THR A 40 19.39 17.32 15.84
CA THR A 40 18.19 16.49 16.03
C THR A 40 16.93 17.25 15.57
N PRO A 41 16.18 16.76 14.56
CA PRO A 41 14.93 17.41 14.13
C PRO A 41 13.83 17.25 15.18
N VAL A 42 13.33 18.39 15.68
CA VAL A 42 12.25 18.51 16.70
C VAL A 42 12.44 17.52 17.88
N PRO A 43 13.29 17.86 18.87
CA PRO A 43 13.58 16.96 19.99
C PRO A 43 12.35 16.54 20.78
N ILE A 44 12.35 15.30 21.26
CA ILE A 44 11.32 14.77 22.15
C ILE A 44 11.76 14.99 23.62
N VAL A 45 10.82 15.20 24.54
CA VAL A 45 11.11 15.31 25.99
C VAL A 45 11.91 14.10 26.49
N GLY A 46 13.06 14.37 27.11
CA GLY A 46 14.01 13.37 27.61
C GLY A 46 14.99 12.80 26.58
N GLU A 47 14.76 13.06 25.28
CA GLU A 47 15.59 12.58 24.19
C GLU A 47 17.00 13.17 24.21
N THR A 48 17.97 12.36 23.79
CA THR A 48 19.35 12.79 23.53
C THR A 48 19.39 13.64 22.25
N SER A 49 19.32 14.95 22.41
CA SER A 49 19.54 15.90 21.32
C SER A 49 21.01 15.98 20.97
N HIS A 50 21.34 15.92 19.69
CA HIS A 50 22.69 16.15 19.19
C HIS A 50 22.85 17.60 18.72
N LEU A 51 23.96 18.22 19.10
CA LEU A 51 24.38 19.55 18.65
C LEU A 51 25.73 19.46 17.96
N ALA A 52 25.88 20.23 16.88
CA ALA A 52 27.10 20.31 16.09
C ALA A 52 27.55 21.76 15.93
N GLY A 53 28.85 21.95 15.73
CA GLY A 53 29.42 23.28 15.55
C GLY A 53 30.85 23.23 15.08
N GLY A 54 31.50 24.39 15.11
CA GLY A 54 32.93 24.49 14.85
C GLY A 54 33.51 25.80 15.35
N ILE A 55 34.81 25.79 15.63
CA ILE A 55 35.57 26.95 16.13
C ILE A 55 35.95 27.96 15.02
N GLY A 56 35.60 27.65 13.76
CA GLY A 56 35.86 28.49 12.59
C GLY A 56 37.30 28.52 12.08
N VAL A 57 38.18 27.67 12.62
CA VAL A 57 39.56 27.45 12.17
C VAL A 57 39.91 25.97 12.27
N LYS A 58 40.78 25.45 11.39
CA LYS A 58 41.23 24.04 11.40
C LYS A 58 42.21 23.79 12.55
N ALA A 59 41.71 23.52 13.76
CA ALA A 59 42.52 23.13 14.92
C ALA A 59 41.72 22.36 15.99
N ALA A 60 42.41 21.47 16.70
CA ALA A 60 41.89 20.78 17.88
C ALA A 60 42.16 21.58 19.17
N THR A 61 41.16 22.29 19.68
CA THR A 61 41.24 23.11 20.91
C THR A 61 40.20 22.68 21.94
N LYS A 62 40.28 23.19 23.17
CA LYS A 62 39.27 22.99 24.22
C LYS A 62 37.98 23.72 23.85
N VAL A 63 36.83 23.07 24.02
CA VAL A 63 35.51 23.70 23.86
C VAL A 63 34.62 23.37 25.06
N TYR A 64 33.84 24.35 25.52
CA TYR A 64 33.03 24.26 26.72
C TYR A 64 31.56 24.54 26.37
N PRO A 65 30.73 23.49 26.18
CA PRO A 65 29.28 23.64 26.13
C PRO A 65 28.74 24.21 27.45
N GLN A 66 27.86 25.21 27.37
CA GLN A 66 27.27 25.90 28.51
C GLN A 66 25.75 25.96 28.38
N ARG A 67 25.02 25.80 29.50
CA ARG A 67 23.59 26.07 29.61
C ARG A 67 23.31 27.37 30.36
N TRP A 68 22.24 28.07 30.01
CA TRP A 68 21.68 29.13 30.85
C TRP A 68 20.86 28.51 31.98
N ASN A 69 21.05 28.97 33.23
CA ASN A 69 20.28 28.51 34.40
C ASN A 69 19.23 29.52 34.90
N GLY A 70 18.98 30.60 34.14
CA GLY A 70 18.14 31.73 34.57
C GLY A 70 18.93 32.94 35.07
N ARG A 71 20.15 32.74 35.62
CA ARG A 71 21.02 33.81 36.16
C ARG A 71 22.41 33.87 35.54
N ALA A 72 22.97 32.73 35.15
CA ALA A 72 24.34 32.59 34.66
C ALA A 72 24.49 31.46 33.62
N TRP A 73 25.60 31.49 32.91
CA TRP A 73 26.03 30.41 32.01
C TRP A 73 26.86 29.37 32.77
N VAL A 74 26.33 28.17 32.89
CA VAL A 74 26.96 27.04 33.59
C VAL A 74 27.57 26.08 32.57
N THR A 75 28.87 25.85 32.64
CA THR A 75 29.57 24.83 31.85
C THR A 75 29.02 23.44 32.15
N LEU A 76 28.70 22.68 31.10
CA LEU A 76 28.18 21.31 31.21
C LEU A 76 29.32 20.30 31.39
N PHE A 77 30.38 20.44 30.57
CA PHE A 77 31.60 19.62 30.58
C PHE A 77 32.68 20.30 29.72
N LEU A 78 33.88 19.74 29.72
CA LEU A 78 34.95 20.05 28.77
C LEU A 78 34.93 19.03 27.63
N ALA A 79 34.99 19.52 26.38
CA ALA A 79 35.22 18.72 25.19
C ALA A 79 36.39 19.30 24.36
N ARG A 80 36.71 18.69 23.21
CA ARG A 80 37.69 19.23 22.25
C ARG A 80 37.11 19.23 20.84
N SER A 81 37.53 20.19 20.02
CA SER A 81 37.30 20.11 18.56
C SER A 81 38.23 19.08 17.91
N LEU A 82 37.81 18.59 16.74
CA LEU A 82 38.65 17.81 15.82
C LEU A 82 39.70 18.72 15.16
N ASN A 83 40.68 18.13 14.48
CA ASN A 83 41.72 18.86 13.75
C ASN A 83 41.18 19.78 12.64
N ASP A 84 39.98 19.51 12.12
CA ASP A 84 39.29 20.38 11.15
C ASP A 84 38.50 21.54 11.79
N GLY A 85 38.49 21.62 13.13
CA GLY A 85 37.78 22.63 13.90
C GLY A 85 36.33 22.31 14.27
N ARG A 86 35.76 21.21 13.77
CA ARG A 86 34.39 20.79 14.11
C ARG A 86 34.31 20.21 15.53
N TYR A 87 33.13 20.30 16.14
CA TYR A 87 32.79 19.57 17.36
C TYR A 87 31.33 19.11 17.31
N THR A 88 31.03 18.05 18.05
CA THR A 88 29.68 17.53 18.29
C THR A 88 29.53 17.19 19.77
N PHE A 89 28.33 17.34 20.31
CA PHE A 89 28.01 16.86 21.65
C PHE A 89 26.53 16.53 21.79
N SER A 90 26.20 15.78 22.84
CA SER A 90 24.84 15.35 23.16
C SER A 90 24.31 16.07 24.39
N PHE A 91 23.01 16.37 24.41
CA PHE A 91 22.32 17.02 25.53
C PHE A 91 20.90 16.48 25.67
N LYS A 92 20.43 16.23 26.90
CA LYS A 92 19.04 15.85 27.18
C LYS A 92 18.27 17.04 27.73
N ALA A 93 17.15 17.38 27.09
CA ALA A 93 16.26 18.46 27.51
C ALA A 93 14.91 17.89 27.96
N ALA A 94 14.47 18.29 29.16
CA ALA A 94 13.10 18.07 29.64
C ALA A 94 12.20 19.32 29.45
N ALA A 95 12.82 20.49 29.27
CA ALA A 95 12.16 21.79 29.11
C ALA A 95 13.02 22.70 28.19
N PRO A 96 12.47 23.81 27.65
CA PRO A 96 13.18 24.72 26.75
C PRO A 96 14.50 25.24 27.36
N THR A 97 15.63 24.80 26.81
CA THR A 97 16.97 25.06 27.37
C THR A 97 17.80 25.89 26.40
N ARG A 98 18.31 27.05 26.85
CA ARG A 98 19.27 27.87 26.09
C ARG A 98 20.69 27.34 26.28
N LEU A 99 21.37 27.03 25.19
CA LEU A 99 22.73 26.52 25.12
C LEU A 99 23.65 27.45 24.31
N ARG A 100 24.95 27.47 24.63
CA ARG A 100 26.01 28.04 23.79
C ARG A 100 27.30 27.21 23.96
N VAL A 101 28.30 27.46 23.12
CA VAL A 101 29.68 26.97 23.32
C VAL A 101 30.61 28.15 23.57
N PHE A 102 31.46 28.01 24.59
CA PHE A 102 32.61 28.88 24.83
C PHE A 102 33.89 28.21 24.33
N VAL A 103 34.71 28.97 23.62
CA VAL A 103 36.05 28.58 23.16
C VAL A 103 37.04 29.54 23.81
N PRO A 104 38.02 29.08 24.61
CA PRO A 104 39.01 29.94 25.23
C PRO A 104 39.99 30.49 24.18
N ALA A 105 40.78 31.48 24.56
CA ALA A 105 41.89 31.93 23.74
C ALA A 105 42.89 30.77 23.53
N HIS A 106 43.36 30.60 22.29
CA HIS A 106 44.25 29.50 21.91
C HIS A 106 45.10 29.87 20.69
N LYS A 107 46.23 29.18 20.52
CA LYS A 107 47.19 29.44 19.45
C LYS A 107 47.12 28.33 18.38
N VAL A 108 47.17 28.71 17.11
CA VAL A 108 47.32 27.79 15.98
C VAL A 108 48.49 28.27 15.13
N GLY A 109 49.56 27.49 15.07
CA GLY A 109 50.83 27.92 14.49
C GLY A 109 51.37 29.18 15.20
N ARG A 110 51.50 30.29 14.48
CA ARG A 110 51.91 31.59 15.03
C ARG A 110 50.73 32.47 15.50
N THR A 111 49.51 32.21 15.04
CA THR A 111 48.34 33.06 15.29
C THR A 111 47.65 32.73 16.61
N THR A 112 47.41 33.73 17.45
CA THR A 112 46.57 33.61 18.65
C THR A 112 45.15 34.04 18.35
N TYR A 113 44.19 33.15 18.57
CA TYR A 113 42.76 33.45 18.47
C TYR A 113 42.23 33.85 19.86
N PRO A 114 41.46 34.95 19.98
CA PRO A 114 40.87 35.35 21.23
C PRO A 114 39.78 34.36 21.68
N ALA A 115 39.37 34.48 22.94
CA ALA A 115 38.24 33.73 23.46
C ALA A 115 36.94 34.16 22.77
N ARG A 116 36.11 33.20 22.34
CA ARG A 116 34.90 33.44 21.52
C ARG A 116 33.74 32.57 21.99
N TYR A 117 32.52 33.01 21.70
CA TYR A 117 31.28 32.29 21.98
C TYR A 117 30.53 31.97 20.69
N SER A 118 29.78 30.88 20.67
CA SER A 118 28.75 30.67 19.66
C SER A 118 27.54 31.59 19.88
N PRO A 119 26.69 31.78 18.84
CA PRO A 119 25.29 32.14 19.04
C PRO A 119 24.60 31.19 20.05
N VAL A 120 23.52 31.68 20.67
CA VAL A 120 22.69 30.90 21.57
C VAL A 120 21.72 30.04 20.76
N VAL A 121 21.65 28.75 21.06
CA VAL A 121 20.67 27.81 20.51
C VAL A 121 19.70 27.41 21.60
N THR A 122 18.40 27.56 21.37
CA THR A 122 17.37 27.04 22.28
C THR A 122 16.96 25.64 21.85
N VAL A 123 17.15 24.66 22.73
CA VAL A 123 16.62 23.30 22.56
C VAL A 123 15.23 23.27 23.19
N THR A 124 14.19 23.29 22.36
CA THR A 124 12.78 23.21 22.76
C THR A 124 12.28 21.78 22.51
N PRO A 125 12.22 20.92 23.53
CA PRO A 125 11.66 19.59 23.39
C PRO A 125 10.13 19.63 23.37
N VAL A 126 9.50 18.68 22.67
CA VAL A 126 8.04 18.48 22.63
C VAL A 126 7.67 17.07 23.12
N LEU A 127 6.42 16.88 23.55
CA LEU A 127 5.90 15.52 23.77
C LEU A 127 5.70 14.83 22.41
N GLN A 128 5.95 13.52 22.36
CA GLN A 128 5.57 12.71 21.20
C GLN A 128 4.11 12.28 21.37
N THR A 129 3.31 12.45 20.32
CA THR A 129 1.93 11.97 20.22
C THR A 129 1.82 10.83 19.22
N LEU A 130 0.84 9.94 19.46
CA LEU A 130 0.44 8.88 18.55
C LEU A 130 -1.06 9.02 18.28
N THR A 131 -1.46 8.99 17.02
CA THR A 131 -2.85 8.67 16.65
C THR A 131 -2.92 7.25 16.10
N LEU A 132 -3.96 6.54 16.48
CA LEU A 132 -4.30 5.21 16.01
C LEU A 132 -5.69 5.30 15.35
N SER A 133 -5.85 4.72 14.16
CA SER A 133 -7.14 4.61 13.48
C SER A 133 -7.27 3.27 12.76
N SER A 134 -8.51 2.83 12.56
CA SER A 134 -8.90 1.76 11.66
C SER A 134 -10.00 2.31 10.75
N THR A 135 -10.05 1.92 9.49
CA THR A 135 -11.25 2.10 8.66
C THR A 135 -12.20 0.91 8.82
N THR A 136 -11.64 -0.29 9.07
CA THR A 136 -12.35 -1.55 9.32
C THR A 136 -13.20 -1.50 10.58
N ALA A 137 -14.51 -1.30 10.39
CA ALA A 137 -15.57 -1.53 11.36
C ALA A 137 -16.91 -1.76 10.61
N PRO A 138 -17.73 -2.76 10.98
CA PRO A 138 -17.48 -3.72 12.06
C PRO A 138 -16.45 -4.79 11.64
N VAL A 139 -16.19 -5.76 12.53
CA VAL A 139 -15.14 -6.79 12.34
C VAL A 139 -15.60 -8.17 12.85
N VAL A 140 -15.17 -9.28 12.22
CA VAL A 140 -15.47 -10.66 12.68
C VAL A 140 -14.26 -11.35 13.31
N ALA A 141 -14.50 -12.36 14.14
CA ALA A 141 -13.44 -13.21 14.69
C ALA A 141 -12.68 -13.94 13.56
N GLY A 142 -11.34 -13.97 13.65
CA GLY A 142 -10.45 -14.50 12.62
C GLY A 142 -9.98 -13.47 11.58
N GLN A 143 -10.68 -12.34 11.42
CA GLN A 143 -10.29 -11.28 10.49
C GLN A 143 -8.95 -10.63 10.88
N SER A 144 -8.08 -10.43 9.90
CA SER A 144 -6.86 -9.62 10.05
C SER A 144 -7.19 -8.15 9.73
N VAL A 145 -7.20 -7.30 10.75
CA VAL A 145 -7.52 -5.87 10.64
C VAL A 145 -6.25 -5.04 10.63
N THR A 146 -5.94 -4.40 9.51
CA THR A 146 -4.80 -3.48 9.40
C THR A 146 -5.17 -2.12 10.00
N THR A 147 -4.47 -1.73 11.07
CA THR A 147 -4.63 -0.39 11.66
C THR A 147 -3.55 0.56 11.17
N ARG A 148 -3.83 1.87 11.17
CA ARG A 148 -2.86 2.92 10.86
C ARG A 148 -2.44 3.63 12.14
N VAL A 149 -1.13 3.72 12.38
CA VAL A 149 -0.54 4.59 13.39
C VAL A 149 0.22 5.72 12.73
N GLN A 150 0.02 6.95 13.19
CA GLN A 150 0.83 8.12 12.85
C GLN A 150 1.49 8.67 14.12
N VAL A 151 2.80 8.88 14.07
CA VAL A 151 3.62 9.32 15.22
C VAL A 151 4.26 10.67 14.93
N THR A 152 4.16 11.62 15.87
CA THR A 152 4.67 12.98 15.73
C THR A 152 5.34 13.46 17.04
N PRO A 153 6.61 13.92 17.04
CA PRO A 153 7.57 13.91 15.94
C PRO A 153 7.92 12.48 15.49
N THR A 154 8.22 12.33 14.19
CA THR A 154 8.59 11.04 13.59
C THR A 154 9.98 10.60 14.05
N ARG A 155 10.19 9.28 14.21
CA ARG A 155 11.51 8.68 14.43
C ARG A 155 11.62 7.39 13.62
N ALA A 156 12.16 7.48 12.40
CA ALA A 156 12.32 6.32 11.52
C ALA A 156 13.06 5.16 12.23
N GLY A 157 12.57 3.93 12.06
CA GLY A 157 13.09 2.74 12.74
C GLY A 157 12.67 2.60 14.21
N ARG A 158 12.01 3.60 14.83
CA ARG A 158 11.49 3.48 16.19
C ARG A 158 10.27 2.57 16.20
N PHE A 159 10.37 1.46 16.92
CA PHE A 159 9.26 0.50 17.03
C PHE A 159 8.04 1.09 17.74
N VAL A 160 6.89 0.82 17.14
CA VAL A 160 5.56 0.99 17.72
C VAL A 160 4.94 -0.38 17.89
N ASP A 161 4.40 -0.63 19.07
CA ASP A 161 3.62 -1.80 19.40
C ASP A 161 2.12 -1.48 19.25
N LEU A 162 1.38 -2.37 18.61
CA LEU A 162 -0.08 -2.40 18.70
C LEU A 162 -0.44 -3.33 19.86
N GLU A 163 -1.22 -2.82 20.80
CA GLU A 163 -1.69 -3.56 21.97
C GLU A 163 -3.22 -3.69 21.96
N ARG A 164 -3.71 -4.85 22.40
CA ARG A 164 -5.12 -5.20 22.56
C ARG A 164 -5.44 -5.35 24.05
N LEU A 165 -6.67 -5.04 24.46
CA LEU A 165 -7.12 -5.23 25.84
C LEU A 165 -7.77 -6.62 26.01
N ASP A 166 -7.01 -7.58 26.55
CA ASP A 166 -7.49 -8.93 26.85
C ASP A 166 -7.72 -9.06 28.37
N ALA A 167 -8.96 -9.33 28.79
CA ALA A 167 -9.34 -9.52 30.20
C ALA A 167 -8.82 -8.42 31.16
N GLY A 168 -8.84 -7.15 30.72
CA GLY A 168 -8.34 -6.01 31.49
C GLY A 168 -6.83 -5.77 31.45
N ARG A 169 -6.07 -6.65 30.77
CA ARG A 169 -4.62 -6.53 30.57
C ARG A 169 -4.29 -6.17 29.13
N TRP A 170 -3.35 -5.25 28.92
CA TRP A 170 -2.83 -4.95 27.59
C TRP A 170 -1.84 -6.02 27.13
N THR A 171 -2.10 -6.59 25.95
CA THR A 171 -1.28 -7.62 25.28
C THR A 171 -0.76 -7.06 23.96
N ARG A 172 0.52 -7.29 23.64
CA ARG A 172 1.09 -6.88 22.34
C ARG A 172 0.65 -7.85 21.26
N VAL A 173 -0.08 -7.36 20.26
CA VAL A 173 -0.59 -8.15 19.13
C VAL A 173 0.23 -7.97 17.85
N ALA A 174 0.88 -6.81 17.67
CA ALA A 174 1.83 -6.57 16.59
C ALA A 174 2.91 -5.55 16.98
N SER A 175 3.98 -5.48 16.19
CA SER A 175 5.07 -4.53 16.39
C SER A 175 5.77 -4.21 15.07
N LEU A 176 5.88 -2.92 14.73
CA LEU A 176 6.50 -2.46 13.48
C LEU A 176 7.37 -1.21 13.71
N PRO A 177 8.44 -1.02 12.93
CA PRO A 177 9.19 0.23 12.92
C PRO A 177 8.37 1.36 12.27
N GLN A 178 8.52 2.59 12.79
CA GLN A 178 8.07 3.80 12.10
C GLN A 178 8.81 3.99 10.77
N SER A 179 8.08 4.34 9.72
CA SER A 179 8.65 4.84 8.47
C SER A 179 9.29 6.22 8.65
N THR A 180 9.95 6.74 7.60
CA THR A 180 10.45 8.12 7.53
C THR A 180 9.35 9.16 7.79
N ALA A 181 8.14 8.91 7.29
CA ALA A 181 6.93 9.70 7.53
C ALA A 181 6.28 9.46 8.92
N GLY A 182 6.89 8.66 9.80
CA GLY A 182 6.35 8.33 11.12
C GLY A 182 5.09 7.47 11.10
N ARG A 183 4.83 6.76 9.99
CA ARG A 183 3.69 5.85 9.83
C ARG A 183 4.09 4.42 10.19
N ALA A 184 3.16 3.66 10.73
CA ALA A 184 3.24 2.20 10.83
C ALA A 184 1.84 1.62 10.57
N PHE A 185 1.77 0.42 9.99
CA PHE A 185 0.51 -0.24 9.63
C PHE A 185 0.35 -1.62 10.31
N PRO A 186 0.31 -1.69 11.66
CA PRO A 186 0.22 -2.96 12.36
C PRO A 186 -1.17 -3.59 12.20
N ALA A 187 -1.19 -4.86 11.76
CA ALA A 187 -2.38 -5.67 11.71
C ALA A 187 -2.65 -6.40 13.04
N VAL A 188 -3.91 -6.71 13.32
CA VAL A 188 -4.34 -7.54 14.45
C VAL A 188 -5.36 -8.56 13.98
N VAL A 189 -5.16 -9.83 14.35
CA VAL A 189 -6.20 -10.85 14.20
C VAL A 189 -7.24 -10.65 15.32
N VAL A 190 -8.49 -10.46 14.92
CA VAL A 190 -9.63 -10.29 15.82
C VAL A 190 -9.87 -11.60 16.58
N PRO A 191 -9.84 -11.58 17.94
CA PRO A 191 -10.06 -12.79 18.73
C PRO A 191 -11.55 -13.14 18.82
N GLU A 192 -11.84 -14.34 19.32
CA GLU A 192 -13.19 -14.83 19.62
C GLU A 192 -13.89 -14.07 20.78
N GLY A 193 -15.17 -14.38 21.01
CA GLY A 193 -16.06 -13.76 22.00
C GLY A 193 -17.03 -12.74 21.39
N THR A 194 -17.74 -12.00 22.25
CA THR A 194 -18.84 -11.09 21.86
C THR A 194 -18.56 -9.60 22.06
N GLY A 195 -17.47 -9.23 22.74
CA GLY A 195 -17.12 -7.83 23.02
C GLY A 195 -16.37 -7.12 21.88
N PRO A 196 -16.32 -5.77 21.88
CA PRO A 196 -15.52 -5.00 20.94
C PRO A 196 -14.01 -5.23 21.15
N VAL A 197 -13.23 -5.15 20.08
CA VAL A 197 -11.76 -5.19 20.18
C VAL A 197 -11.25 -3.81 20.56
N VAL A 198 -10.81 -3.63 21.80
CA VAL A 198 -10.19 -2.38 22.26
C VAL A 198 -8.68 -2.44 21.96
N LEU A 199 -8.17 -1.44 21.23
CA LEU A 199 -6.79 -1.35 20.75
C LEU A 199 -6.13 -0.02 21.16
N ARG A 200 -4.80 -0.02 21.33
CA ARG A 200 -3.97 1.20 21.45
C ARG A 200 -2.61 1.01 20.80
N ALA A 201 -1.95 2.10 20.42
CA ALA A 201 -0.58 2.11 19.92
C ALA A 201 0.38 2.65 20.98
N VAL A 202 1.57 2.06 21.08
CA VAL A 202 2.60 2.39 22.10
C VAL A 202 3.98 2.52 21.44
N SER A 203 4.65 3.66 21.53
CA SER A 203 6.02 3.82 21.02
C SER A 203 7.05 3.33 22.04
N ARG A 204 7.94 2.40 21.65
CA ARG A 204 8.97 1.87 22.57
C ARG A 204 9.99 2.97 22.94
N PRO A 205 10.59 2.96 24.15
CA PRO A 205 11.67 3.88 24.49
C PRO A 205 12.87 3.76 23.53
N GLN A 206 13.41 4.89 23.07
CA GLN A 206 14.60 4.92 22.21
C GLN A 206 15.34 6.26 22.35
N GLY A 207 16.67 6.25 22.33
CA GLY A 207 17.49 7.49 22.37
C GLY A 207 17.34 8.34 23.65
N GLY A 208 16.63 7.84 24.67
CA GLY A 208 16.23 8.59 25.87
C GLY A 208 14.81 9.19 25.79
N ALA A 209 14.16 9.20 24.62
CA ALA A 209 12.75 9.51 24.52
C ALA A 209 11.92 8.41 25.21
N GLY A 210 11.02 8.81 26.11
CA GLY A 210 10.14 7.89 26.83
C GLY A 210 9.04 7.28 25.96
N THR A 211 8.31 6.33 26.53
CA THR A 211 7.10 5.75 25.93
C THR A 211 6.03 6.82 25.73
N ALA A 212 5.38 6.81 24.56
CA ALA A 212 4.14 7.54 24.32
C ALA A 212 3.03 6.56 23.88
N VAL A 213 1.77 6.88 24.18
CA VAL A 213 0.61 6.00 24.02
C VAL A 213 -0.50 6.77 23.31
N SER A 214 -1.23 6.13 22.38
CA SER A 214 -2.39 6.73 21.71
C SER A 214 -3.65 6.72 22.59
N ALA A 215 -4.69 7.44 22.16
CA ALA A 215 -6.05 7.11 22.56
C ALA A 215 -6.41 5.67 22.12
N THR A 216 -7.40 5.07 22.79
CA THR A 216 -7.93 3.75 22.43
C THR A 216 -8.93 3.83 21.28
N ILE A 217 -8.92 2.86 20.38
CA ILE A 217 -10.03 2.64 19.43
C ILE A 217 -10.78 1.35 19.78
N ASN A 218 -12.08 1.31 19.48
CA ASN A 218 -12.94 0.13 19.68
C ASN A 218 -13.38 -0.36 18.31
N LEU A 219 -13.01 -1.58 17.91
CA LEU A 219 -13.57 -2.23 16.75
C LEU A 219 -14.84 -2.98 17.17
N THR A 220 -16.01 -2.50 16.73
CA THR A 220 -17.29 -3.17 16.97
C THR A 220 -17.29 -4.53 16.31
N ARG A 221 -17.56 -5.59 17.07
CA ARG A 221 -17.61 -6.94 16.53
C ARG A 221 -18.95 -7.20 15.85
N TYR A 222 -18.92 -7.61 14.58
CA TYR A 222 -20.06 -8.23 13.93
C TYR A 222 -20.06 -9.73 14.26
N VAL A 223 -21.26 -10.25 14.49
CA VAL A 223 -21.54 -11.69 14.47
C VAL A 223 -22.59 -11.86 13.39
N PRO A 224 -22.27 -12.50 12.25
CA PRO A 224 -23.26 -12.72 11.20
C PRO A 224 -24.47 -13.48 11.76
N PRO A 225 -25.72 -13.08 11.43
CA PRO A 225 -26.86 -13.93 11.69
C PRO A 225 -26.70 -15.25 10.93
N ALA A 226 -27.17 -16.34 11.51
CA ALA A 226 -27.23 -17.61 10.81
C ALA A 226 -28.30 -17.52 9.69
N GLU A 227 -27.94 -18.04 8.52
CA GLU A 227 -28.89 -18.51 7.50
C GLU A 227 -29.96 -17.50 7.04
N ASP A 228 -29.53 -16.33 6.55
CA ASP A 228 -30.30 -15.61 5.54
C ASP A 228 -29.42 -15.27 4.31
N ASP A 229 -29.64 -16.04 3.25
CA ASP A 229 -29.13 -15.79 1.90
C ASP A 229 -30.30 -15.61 0.89
N SER A 230 -31.51 -15.31 1.39
CA SER A 230 -32.72 -15.11 0.58
C SER A 230 -32.61 -13.93 -0.40
N PHE A 231 -31.75 -12.96 -0.10
CA PHE A 231 -31.46 -11.81 -0.95
C PHE A 231 -30.96 -12.18 -2.36
N LEU A 232 -30.43 -13.39 -2.53
CA LEU A 232 -29.98 -13.91 -3.84
C LEU A 232 -31.15 -14.25 -4.77
N SER A 233 -32.38 -14.38 -4.25
CA SER A 233 -33.59 -14.56 -5.07
C SER A 233 -33.97 -13.33 -5.90
N VAL A 234 -33.33 -12.18 -5.67
CA VAL A 234 -33.58 -10.91 -6.38
C VAL A 234 -32.96 -10.89 -7.80
N VAL A 235 -32.04 -11.81 -8.12
CA VAL A 235 -31.41 -11.95 -9.46
C VAL A 235 -31.28 -13.41 -9.86
N GLU A 236 -31.77 -13.78 -11.05
CA GLU A 236 -31.73 -15.18 -11.52
C GLU A 236 -30.32 -15.67 -11.87
N GLN A 237 -29.39 -14.76 -12.18
CA GLN A 237 -28.00 -15.07 -12.49
C GLN A 237 -27.05 -14.01 -11.93
N VAL A 238 -26.33 -14.34 -10.86
CA VAL A 238 -25.10 -13.64 -10.45
C VAL A 238 -23.96 -14.02 -11.40
N SER A 239 -23.18 -13.02 -11.86
CA SER A 239 -22.09 -13.17 -12.84
C SER A 239 -20.71 -12.79 -12.32
N SER A 240 -20.63 -12.06 -11.21
CA SER A 240 -19.41 -11.85 -10.41
C SER A 240 -19.80 -11.30 -9.03
N TYR A 241 -18.99 -11.52 -8.00
CA TYR A 241 -19.23 -10.94 -6.68
C TYR A 241 -17.92 -10.68 -5.92
N ALA A 242 -18.01 -9.93 -4.83
CA ALA A 242 -16.97 -9.75 -3.82
C ALA A 242 -17.61 -9.49 -2.44
N THR A 243 -16.80 -9.51 -1.38
CA THR A 243 -17.28 -9.35 0.00
C THR A 243 -16.30 -8.54 0.84
N SER A 244 -16.81 -7.80 1.82
CA SER A 244 -15.96 -7.18 2.84
C SER A 244 -15.15 -8.24 3.60
N GLY A 245 -14.05 -7.84 4.24
CA GLY A 245 -13.16 -8.76 4.96
C GLY A 245 -13.78 -9.36 6.23
N ASP A 246 -14.97 -8.87 6.62
CA ASP A 246 -15.80 -9.37 7.71
C ASP A 246 -17.08 -10.09 7.20
N GLY A 247 -17.29 -10.12 5.88
CA GLY A 247 -18.46 -10.72 5.23
C GLY A 247 -19.79 -10.00 5.44
N SER A 248 -19.85 -8.88 6.18
CA SER A 248 -21.10 -8.16 6.46
C SER A 248 -21.67 -7.43 5.23
N VAL A 249 -20.81 -7.09 4.27
CA VAL A 249 -21.17 -6.49 2.98
C VAL A 249 -20.85 -7.48 1.87
N VAL A 250 -21.85 -7.78 1.04
CA VAL A 250 -21.70 -8.56 -0.20
C VAL A 250 -22.00 -7.64 -1.37
N VAL A 251 -21.13 -7.57 -2.38
CA VAL A 251 -21.41 -6.87 -3.64
C VAL A 251 -21.43 -7.88 -4.78
N PHE A 252 -22.38 -7.75 -5.70
CA PHE A 252 -22.54 -8.72 -6.80
C PHE A 252 -23.08 -8.05 -8.05
N SER A 253 -22.67 -8.55 -9.22
CA SER A 253 -23.31 -8.24 -10.50
C SER A 253 -24.31 -9.33 -10.87
N GLY A 254 -25.51 -8.95 -11.32
CA GLY A 254 -26.50 -9.89 -11.82
C GLY A 254 -27.42 -9.27 -12.87
N GLN A 255 -28.12 -10.11 -13.63
CA GLN A 255 -29.16 -9.66 -14.57
C GLN A 255 -30.54 -9.69 -13.88
N PRO A 256 -31.22 -8.54 -13.69
CA PRO A 256 -32.61 -8.55 -13.27
C PRO A 256 -33.53 -8.85 -14.46
N THR A 257 -34.57 -9.63 -14.20
CA THR A 257 -35.61 -9.98 -15.19
C THR A 257 -36.69 -8.91 -15.19
N ARG A 258 -37.05 -8.42 -16.38
CA ARG A 258 -38.03 -7.35 -16.57
C ARG A 258 -39.47 -7.88 -16.48
N PRO A 259 -40.49 -7.02 -16.26
CA PRO A 259 -41.90 -7.42 -16.22
C PRO A 259 -42.45 -8.07 -17.51
N ASP A 260 -41.74 -7.94 -18.64
CA ASP A 260 -42.06 -8.58 -19.92
C ASP A 260 -41.38 -9.96 -20.11
N GLY A 261 -40.64 -10.45 -19.10
CA GLY A 261 -39.87 -11.68 -19.16
C GLY A 261 -38.53 -11.57 -19.90
N SER A 262 -38.18 -10.40 -20.42
CA SER A 262 -36.87 -10.16 -21.04
C SER A 262 -35.79 -9.84 -19.98
N ARG A 263 -34.52 -10.06 -20.33
CA ARG A 263 -33.38 -9.78 -19.45
C ARG A 263 -32.93 -8.33 -19.60
N ALA A 264 -32.68 -7.65 -18.49
CA ALA A 264 -32.03 -6.34 -18.50
C ALA A 264 -30.49 -6.47 -18.65
N PRO A 265 -29.77 -5.36 -18.92
CA PRO A 265 -28.31 -5.30 -18.76
C PRO A 265 -27.87 -5.78 -17.38
N GLY A 266 -26.67 -6.36 -17.27
CA GLY A 266 -26.09 -6.67 -15.96
C GLY A 266 -25.97 -5.42 -15.09
N GLN A 267 -26.35 -5.54 -13.82
CA GLN A 267 -26.34 -4.46 -12.83
C GLN A 267 -25.55 -4.89 -11.58
N VAL A 268 -24.95 -3.93 -10.89
CA VAL A 268 -24.21 -4.12 -9.64
C VAL A 268 -25.09 -3.76 -8.45
N TYR A 269 -25.09 -4.62 -7.44
CA TYR A 269 -25.84 -4.50 -6.20
C TYR A 269 -24.92 -4.59 -4.99
N VAL A 270 -25.38 -4.06 -3.86
CA VAL A 270 -24.85 -4.32 -2.52
C VAL A 270 -25.92 -4.94 -1.65
N HIS A 271 -25.55 -5.94 -0.85
CA HIS A 271 -26.38 -6.50 0.21
C HIS A 271 -25.69 -6.32 1.57
N LEU A 272 -26.43 -5.78 2.53
CA LEU A 272 -25.99 -5.52 3.89
C LEU A 272 -26.55 -6.60 4.82
N ARG A 273 -25.73 -7.60 5.16
CA ARG A 273 -26.14 -8.73 6.02
C ARG A 273 -26.55 -8.32 7.44
N ALA A 274 -26.19 -7.11 7.87
CA ALA A 274 -26.61 -6.55 9.15
C ALA A 274 -28.09 -6.11 9.19
N THR A 275 -28.69 -5.83 8.02
CA THR A 275 -30.10 -5.38 7.90
C THR A 275 -30.95 -6.27 6.99
N GLY A 276 -30.34 -7.19 6.25
CA GLY A 276 -31.01 -7.97 5.20
C GLY A 276 -31.27 -7.16 3.91
N GLU A 277 -30.80 -5.91 3.85
CA GLU A 277 -31.17 -4.96 2.81
C GLU A 277 -30.30 -5.10 1.55
N THR A 278 -30.92 -5.17 0.38
CA THR A 278 -30.25 -5.16 -0.93
C THR A 278 -30.55 -3.87 -1.68
N ARG A 279 -29.51 -3.19 -2.17
CA ARG A 279 -29.58 -1.92 -2.91
C ARG A 279 -28.93 -2.05 -4.28
N LEU A 280 -29.46 -1.37 -5.28
CA LEU A 280 -28.81 -1.17 -6.58
C LEU A 280 -27.68 -0.13 -6.44
N LEU A 281 -26.48 -0.44 -6.93
CA LEU A 281 -25.33 0.47 -6.96
C LEU A 281 -25.12 1.12 -8.33
N SER A 282 -25.41 0.41 -9.41
CA SER A 282 -25.29 0.91 -10.79
C SER A 282 -26.55 1.60 -11.31
N GLY A 283 -27.33 2.22 -10.41
CA GLY A 283 -28.50 2.99 -10.79
C GLY A 283 -28.14 4.41 -11.23
N ASP A 284 -28.93 4.95 -12.16
CA ASP A 284 -29.07 6.38 -12.38
C ASP A 284 -29.68 7.06 -11.13
N GLY A 285 -29.62 8.38 -11.03
CA GLY A 285 -30.04 9.13 -9.84
C GLY A 285 -31.49 8.92 -9.39
N ASP A 286 -32.38 8.48 -10.29
CA ASP A 286 -33.79 8.15 -10.01
C ASP A 286 -34.04 6.64 -9.75
N GLY A 287 -32.97 5.84 -9.61
CA GLY A 287 -33.04 4.39 -9.35
C GLY A 287 -33.23 3.51 -10.59
N ALA A 288 -33.25 4.10 -11.79
CA ALA A 288 -33.30 3.35 -13.05
C ALA A 288 -31.95 2.63 -13.33
N PRO A 289 -31.94 1.45 -13.99
CA PRO A 289 -30.68 0.78 -14.33
C PRO A 289 -29.86 1.57 -15.36
N SER A 290 -28.60 1.86 -15.05
CA SER A 290 -27.66 2.41 -16.03
C SER A 290 -27.20 1.33 -17.03
N GLY A 291 -26.22 1.63 -17.89
CA GLY A 291 -25.64 0.64 -18.81
C GLY A 291 -24.97 -0.55 -18.11
N TRP A 292 -24.53 -1.54 -18.90
CA TRP A 292 -23.98 -2.80 -18.38
C TRP A 292 -22.90 -2.56 -17.33
N SER A 293 -23.14 -3.05 -16.13
CA SER A 293 -22.29 -2.83 -14.97
C SER A 293 -21.86 -4.17 -14.35
N MET A 294 -20.56 -4.33 -14.11
CA MET A 294 -19.95 -5.63 -13.83
C MET A 294 -18.63 -5.54 -13.05
N THR A 295 -18.12 -6.71 -12.64
CA THR A 295 -16.86 -6.87 -11.87
C THR A 295 -16.77 -5.95 -10.65
N PRO A 296 -17.67 -6.06 -9.66
CA PRO A 296 -17.59 -5.28 -8.45
C PRO A 296 -16.58 -5.86 -7.46
N THR A 297 -15.80 -4.98 -6.84
CA THR A 297 -14.89 -5.25 -5.73
C THR A 297 -15.24 -4.33 -4.57
N VAL A 298 -15.06 -4.80 -3.33
CA VAL A 298 -15.39 -4.02 -2.11
C VAL A 298 -14.19 -4.03 -1.16
N SER A 299 -13.99 -2.93 -0.42
CA SER A 299 -12.91 -2.80 0.56
C SER A 299 -13.14 -3.72 1.76
N ALA A 300 -12.07 -4.06 2.50
CA ALA A 300 -12.16 -5.03 3.59
C ALA A 300 -12.99 -4.54 4.78
N ASP A 301 -13.27 -3.23 4.85
CA ASP A 301 -14.14 -2.56 5.81
C ASP A 301 -15.61 -2.42 5.35
N GLY A 302 -15.95 -2.81 4.11
CA GLY A 302 -17.30 -2.63 3.57
C GLY A 302 -17.70 -1.18 3.33
N SER A 303 -16.78 -0.21 3.39
CA SER A 303 -17.07 1.21 3.19
C SER A 303 -17.17 1.62 1.72
N THR A 304 -16.35 0.99 0.86
CA THR A 304 -16.07 1.45 -0.50
C THR A 304 -16.25 0.30 -1.49
N VAL A 305 -16.93 0.56 -2.60
CA VAL A 305 -17.09 -0.38 -3.72
C VAL A 305 -16.48 0.25 -4.96
N ALA A 306 -15.77 -0.54 -5.78
CA ALA A 306 -15.39 -0.15 -7.13
C ALA A 306 -15.99 -1.15 -8.14
N PHE A 307 -16.49 -0.66 -9.26
CA PHE A 307 -17.07 -1.49 -10.33
C PHE A 307 -16.89 -0.82 -11.70
N VAL A 308 -17.12 -1.56 -12.78
CA VAL A 308 -17.08 -1.04 -14.16
C VAL A 308 -18.50 -0.84 -14.67
N THR A 309 -18.75 0.26 -15.39
CA THR A 309 -20.02 0.53 -16.08
C THR A 309 -19.81 0.96 -17.53
N GLU A 310 -20.67 0.49 -18.43
CA GLU A 310 -20.77 0.98 -19.81
C GLU A 310 -21.65 2.24 -19.84
N SER A 311 -21.05 3.43 -19.76
CA SER A 311 -21.82 4.68 -19.66
C SER A 311 -22.14 5.27 -21.05
N PRO A 312 -23.42 5.36 -21.46
CA PRO A 312 -23.80 5.83 -22.79
C PRO A 312 -23.50 7.33 -23.03
N THR A 313 -23.32 8.12 -21.98
CA THR A 313 -22.99 9.55 -22.08
C THR A 313 -21.56 9.82 -22.55
N VAL A 314 -20.63 8.88 -22.35
CA VAL A 314 -19.23 9.01 -22.81
C VAL A 314 -19.09 8.60 -24.29
N ALA A 315 -19.97 7.74 -24.79
CA ALA A 315 -19.93 7.24 -26.17
C ALA A 315 -20.13 8.34 -27.24
N GLN A 316 -20.76 9.47 -26.90
CA GLN A 316 -21.13 10.52 -27.87
C GLN A 316 -19.96 11.42 -28.35
N GLN A 317 -18.72 11.19 -27.92
CA GLN A 317 -17.54 11.93 -28.40
C GLN A 317 -16.48 11.07 -29.11
N GLN A 318 -16.78 9.82 -29.44
CA GLN A 318 -15.84 8.97 -30.19
C GLN A 318 -16.06 9.03 -31.72
N PRO A 319 -15.00 8.84 -32.54
CA PRO A 319 -15.14 8.57 -33.97
C PRO A 319 -16.03 7.35 -34.24
N VAL A 320 -16.74 7.37 -35.36
CA VAL A 320 -17.71 6.31 -35.73
C VAL A 320 -17.00 4.98 -35.95
N GLY A 321 -17.32 3.96 -35.14
CA GLY A 321 -16.87 2.57 -35.36
C GLY A 321 -16.47 1.76 -34.12
N HIS A 322 -16.56 2.30 -32.90
CA HIS A 322 -16.15 1.59 -31.68
C HIS A 322 -17.29 1.46 -30.66
N GLU A 323 -17.62 0.22 -30.33
CA GLU A 323 -18.70 -0.13 -29.40
C GLU A 323 -18.19 -0.23 -27.96
N SER A 324 -18.98 0.31 -27.01
CA SER A 324 -18.71 0.38 -25.56
C SER A 324 -17.54 1.26 -25.11
N THR A 325 -17.76 2.00 -24.02
CA THR A 325 -16.72 2.69 -23.23
C THR A 325 -16.93 2.32 -21.76
N GLN A 326 -16.00 1.52 -21.23
CA GLN A 326 -16.08 0.99 -19.87
C GLN A 326 -15.37 1.93 -18.89
N ALA A 327 -16.16 2.56 -18.01
CA ALA A 327 -15.68 3.52 -17.03
C ALA A 327 -15.62 2.89 -15.64
N LEU A 328 -14.54 3.18 -14.90
CA LEU A 328 -14.41 2.80 -13.49
C LEU A 328 -15.29 3.73 -12.63
N VAL A 329 -16.13 3.15 -11.78
CA VAL A 329 -16.94 3.86 -10.77
C VAL A 329 -16.48 3.43 -9.38
N VAL A 330 -16.46 4.38 -8.45
CA VAL A 330 -16.29 4.11 -7.02
C VAL A 330 -17.49 4.67 -6.26
N HIS A 331 -18.07 3.86 -5.38
CA HIS A 331 -19.21 4.20 -4.53
C HIS A 331 -18.83 4.10 -3.05
N ASP A 332 -19.18 5.12 -2.28
CA ASP A 332 -19.06 5.14 -0.82
C ASP A 332 -20.40 4.73 -0.19
N ILE A 333 -20.43 3.57 0.49
CA ILE A 333 -21.65 2.94 1.03
C ILE A 333 -22.25 3.77 2.19
N GLY A 334 -21.42 4.49 2.94
CA GLY A 334 -21.85 5.27 4.11
C GLY A 334 -22.61 6.55 3.75
N SER A 335 -22.25 7.18 2.63
CA SER A 335 -22.87 8.38 2.08
C SER A 335 -23.80 8.12 0.90
N GLY A 336 -23.73 6.95 0.27
CA GLY A 336 -24.46 6.60 -0.95
C GLY A 336 -23.91 7.26 -2.22
N VAL A 337 -22.72 7.87 -2.18
CA VAL A 337 -22.19 8.68 -3.28
C VAL A 337 -21.38 7.83 -4.25
N SER A 338 -21.93 7.62 -5.45
CA SER A 338 -21.18 7.15 -6.63
C SER A 338 -20.38 8.28 -7.28
N ARG A 339 -19.16 7.98 -7.73
CA ARG A 339 -18.34 8.83 -8.60
C ARG A 339 -17.68 8.03 -9.71
N THR A 340 -17.77 8.50 -10.94
CA THR A 340 -16.98 7.96 -12.05
C THR A 340 -15.54 8.46 -11.92
N ILE A 341 -14.58 7.55 -11.98
CA ILE A 341 -13.15 7.84 -11.94
C ILE A 341 -12.69 8.14 -13.38
N THR A 342 -12.70 9.42 -13.74
CA THR A 342 -12.34 9.91 -15.08
C THR A 342 -11.22 10.95 -15.02
N ARG A 343 -10.74 11.34 -16.21
CA ARG A 343 -9.61 12.24 -16.45
C ARG A 343 -9.58 13.49 -15.55
N ARG A 344 -8.53 13.59 -14.73
CA ARG A 344 -8.13 14.83 -14.04
C ARG A 344 -6.98 15.51 -14.80
N GLY A 345 -7.25 16.65 -15.42
CA GLY A 345 -6.25 17.51 -16.05
C GLY A 345 -5.56 16.91 -17.28
N ASP A 346 -4.27 17.19 -17.41
CA ASP A 346 -3.44 16.83 -18.57
C ASP A 346 -2.79 15.45 -18.46
N VAL A 347 -3.09 14.70 -17.40
CA VAL A 347 -2.63 13.31 -17.25
C VAL A 347 -3.33 12.44 -18.30
N ALA A 348 -2.56 11.62 -19.02
CA ALA A 348 -3.10 10.61 -19.93
C ALA A 348 -3.81 9.51 -19.14
N TRP A 349 -5.14 9.51 -19.19
CA TRP A 349 -6.00 8.48 -18.60
C TRP A 349 -6.32 7.37 -19.62
N PRO A 350 -6.54 6.12 -19.17
CA PRO A 350 -7.01 5.06 -20.04
C PRO A 350 -8.43 5.34 -20.55
N GLU A 351 -8.70 4.87 -21.76
CA GLU A 351 -9.97 5.04 -22.49
C GLU A 351 -11.01 3.97 -22.09
N ARG A 352 -10.55 2.86 -21.50
CA ARG A 352 -11.38 1.83 -20.86
C ARG A 352 -10.71 1.32 -19.59
N ALA A 353 -11.49 1.00 -18.56
CA ALA A 353 -11.04 0.38 -17.32
C ALA A 353 -11.75 -0.96 -17.12
N GLU A 354 -10.97 -2.01 -16.88
CA GLU A 354 -11.45 -3.39 -16.72
C GLU A 354 -10.92 -4.04 -15.44
N ARG A 355 -11.69 -4.99 -14.88
CA ARG A 355 -11.30 -5.91 -13.79
C ARG A 355 -10.65 -5.19 -12.58
N PRO A 356 -11.39 -4.29 -11.89
CA PRO A 356 -10.86 -3.55 -10.75
C PRO A 356 -10.63 -4.44 -9.52
N SER A 357 -9.57 -4.14 -8.78
CA SER A 357 -9.20 -4.73 -7.50
C SER A 357 -8.93 -3.59 -6.52
N LEU A 358 -9.69 -3.53 -5.42
CA LEU A 358 -9.72 -2.44 -4.45
C LEU A 358 -8.91 -2.81 -3.20
N SER A 359 -8.10 -1.89 -2.67
CA SER A 359 -7.32 -2.10 -1.45
C SER A 359 -8.20 -2.31 -0.23
N ALA A 360 -7.70 -3.03 0.77
CA ALA A 360 -8.45 -3.37 1.98
C ALA A 360 -8.89 -2.12 2.77
N ASP A 361 -8.12 -1.03 2.67
CA ASP A 361 -8.40 0.28 3.28
C ASP A 361 -9.27 1.21 2.42
N GLY A 362 -9.73 0.76 1.25
CA GLY A 362 -10.57 1.54 0.34
C GLY A 362 -9.86 2.70 -0.38
N THR A 363 -8.54 2.87 -0.22
CA THR A 363 -7.83 4.05 -0.75
C THR A 363 -7.29 3.90 -2.17
N ARG A 364 -7.20 2.70 -2.74
CA ARG A 364 -6.57 2.48 -4.07
C ARG A 364 -7.27 1.40 -4.88
N VAL A 365 -7.41 1.62 -6.19
CA VAL A 365 -7.88 0.59 -7.14
C VAL A 365 -6.79 0.30 -8.15
N ALA A 366 -6.35 -0.96 -8.21
CA ALA A 366 -5.63 -1.50 -9.35
C ALA A 366 -6.64 -2.00 -10.40
N PHE A 367 -6.35 -1.79 -11.68
CA PHE A 367 -7.23 -2.20 -12.79
C PHE A 367 -6.43 -2.33 -14.09
N ARG A 368 -6.98 -3.04 -15.07
CA ARG A 368 -6.48 -3.02 -16.45
C ARG A 368 -6.96 -1.72 -17.11
N GLY A 369 -6.04 -0.80 -17.38
CA GLY A 369 -6.31 0.41 -18.15
C GLY A 369 -5.93 0.20 -19.61
N TRP A 370 -6.88 0.37 -20.53
CA TRP A 370 -6.61 0.32 -21.96
C TRP A 370 -6.27 1.71 -22.50
N PHE A 371 -5.10 1.83 -23.12
CA PHE A 371 -4.59 3.07 -23.72
C PHE A 371 -4.42 2.89 -25.23
N PHE A 372 -4.58 3.99 -25.98
CA PHE A 372 -4.07 4.07 -27.35
C PHE A 372 -2.58 4.42 -27.38
N ASN A 373 -1.88 4.04 -28.44
CA ASN A 373 -0.65 4.72 -28.85
C ASN A 373 -0.94 6.16 -29.33
N GLU A 374 0.09 6.98 -29.49
CA GLU A 374 -0.05 8.41 -29.85
C GLU A 374 -0.77 8.62 -31.19
N GLU A 375 -0.65 7.69 -32.13
CA GLU A 375 -1.32 7.68 -33.44
C GLU A 375 -2.79 7.21 -33.38
N ARG A 376 -3.25 6.65 -32.24
CA ARG A 376 -4.56 6.01 -32.06
C ARG A 376 -4.85 4.83 -33.00
N THR A 377 -3.80 4.12 -33.41
CA THR A 377 -3.86 2.95 -34.31
C THR A 377 -3.82 1.61 -33.57
N THR A 378 -3.31 1.54 -32.34
CA THR A 378 -3.20 0.31 -31.55
C THR A 378 -3.59 0.50 -30.08
N TRP A 379 -4.27 -0.50 -29.51
CA TRP A 379 -4.61 -0.59 -28.09
C TRP A 379 -3.51 -1.27 -27.26
N SER A 380 -3.35 -0.89 -26.00
CA SER A 380 -2.41 -1.50 -25.04
C SER A 380 -3.02 -1.58 -23.62
N PRO A 381 -3.16 -2.78 -23.02
CA PRO A 381 -3.78 -2.98 -21.71
C PRO A 381 -2.74 -2.89 -20.56
N TYR A 382 -2.45 -1.70 -20.06
CA TYR A 382 -1.46 -1.51 -18.99
C TYR A 382 -2.07 -1.65 -17.58
N LEU A 383 -1.33 -2.26 -16.65
CA LEU A 383 -1.68 -2.19 -15.22
C LEU A 383 -1.71 -0.72 -14.79
N SER A 384 -2.87 -0.29 -14.29
CA SER A 384 -3.15 1.05 -13.82
C SER A 384 -3.57 1.03 -12.35
N VAL A 385 -3.09 1.97 -11.56
CA VAL A 385 -3.46 2.11 -10.15
C VAL A 385 -3.85 3.56 -9.87
N VAL A 386 -5.09 3.77 -9.43
CA VAL A 386 -5.57 5.09 -9.00
C VAL A 386 -5.53 5.19 -7.47
N ASP A 387 -4.91 6.27 -6.99
CA ASP A 387 -4.99 6.71 -5.60
C ASP A 387 -6.29 7.51 -5.39
N LEU A 388 -7.25 6.92 -4.70
CA LEU A 388 -8.63 7.39 -4.65
C LEU A 388 -8.84 8.73 -3.91
N PRO A 389 -8.07 9.08 -2.86
CA PRO A 389 -8.12 10.41 -2.23
C PRO A 389 -7.55 11.53 -3.11
N THR A 390 -6.42 11.30 -3.78
CA THR A 390 -5.74 12.33 -4.60
C THR A 390 -6.26 12.41 -6.04
N GLY A 391 -6.70 11.27 -6.60
CA GLY A 391 -6.93 11.09 -8.02
C GLY A 391 -5.66 10.93 -8.85
N GLU A 392 -4.51 10.64 -8.21
CA GLU A 392 -3.24 10.35 -8.89
C GLU A 392 -3.32 8.97 -9.58
N LEU A 393 -2.81 8.89 -10.81
CA LEU A 393 -2.81 7.68 -11.63
C LEU A 393 -1.37 7.21 -11.87
N THR A 394 -1.04 6.03 -11.34
CA THR A 394 0.21 5.32 -11.63
C THR A 394 -0.04 4.28 -12.71
N VAL A 395 0.84 4.15 -13.70
CA VAL A 395 0.70 3.16 -14.79
C VAL A 395 2.00 2.36 -14.93
N ALA A 396 1.93 1.06 -14.67
CA ALA A 396 3.01 0.13 -14.98
C ALA A 396 2.91 -0.26 -16.46
N ARG A 397 3.92 0.10 -17.26
CA ARG A 397 3.91 0.00 -18.73
C ARG A 397 4.17 -1.42 -19.25
N ARG A 398 3.52 -2.43 -18.65
CA ARG A 398 3.53 -3.83 -19.07
C ARG A 398 2.09 -4.30 -19.32
N ALA A 399 1.88 -5.09 -20.37
CA ALA A 399 0.55 -5.57 -20.74
C ALA A 399 0.03 -6.58 -19.69
N ALA A 400 -1.02 -6.23 -18.96
CA ALA A 400 -1.46 -6.92 -17.75
C ALA A 400 -2.87 -7.51 -17.89
N TRP A 401 -3.05 -8.81 -17.56
CA TRP A 401 -4.30 -9.51 -17.83
C TRP A 401 -5.15 -9.76 -16.57
N ASN A 402 -4.56 -10.23 -15.48
CA ASN A 402 -5.13 -10.26 -14.14
C ASN A 402 -4.29 -9.39 -13.18
N SER A 403 -4.92 -8.79 -12.18
CA SER A 403 -4.23 -8.03 -11.13
C SER A 403 -4.97 -8.07 -9.80
N ALA A 404 -4.25 -8.26 -8.70
CA ALA A 404 -4.74 -8.16 -7.33
C ALA A 404 -3.87 -7.17 -6.53
N ILE A 405 -4.49 -6.22 -5.85
CA ILE A 405 -3.79 -5.25 -4.98
C ILE A 405 -3.69 -5.75 -3.54
N SER A 406 -2.55 -5.54 -2.89
CA SER A 406 -2.37 -5.87 -1.48
C SER A 406 -3.25 -4.99 -0.60
N GLY A 407 -3.62 -5.51 0.57
CA GLY A 407 -4.53 -4.83 1.49
C GLY A 407 -4.08 -3.42 1.90
N ASN A 408 -2.77 -3.21 2.04
CA ASN A 408 -2.15 -1.91 2.31
C ASN A 408 -2.06 -0.95 1.10
N GLY A 409 -2.59 -1.30 -0.07
CA GLY A 409 -2.60 -0.46 -1.28
C GLY A 409 -1.22 -0.17 -1.90
N ARG A 410 -0.15 -0.82 -1.43
CA ARG A 410 1.21 -0.54 -1.91
C ARG A 410 1.66 -1.46 -3.04
N PHE A 411 1.31 -2.74 -3.00
CA PHE A 411 1.81 -3.72 -3.96
C PHE A 411 0.69 -4.26 -4.82
N VAL A 412 0.98 -4.55 -6.09
CA VAL A 412 0.04 -5.24 -6.99
C VAL A 412 0.73 -6.49 -7.51
N ALA A 413 0.15 -7.66 -7.25
CA ALA A 413 0.49 -8.87 -7.98
C ALA A 413 -0.29 -8.86 -9.30
N TYR A 414 0.37 -9.09 -10.43
CA TYR A 414 -0.29 -9.09 -11.73
C TYR A 414 0.39 -10.07 -12.69
N ASP A 415 -0.37 -10.68 -13.60
CA ASP A 415 0.20 -11.44 -14.70
C ASP A 415 0.34 -10.60 -15.96
N ALA A 416 1.40 -10.86 -16.73
CA ALA A 416 1.76 -9.99 -17.83
C ALA A 416 2.61 -10.66 -18.89
N GLU A 417 2.51 -10.15 -20.11
CA GLU A 417 3.21 -10.67 -21.28
C GLU A 417 4.73 -10.41 -21.21
N VAL A 418 5.50 -11.47 -21.44
CA VAL A 418 6.96 -11.45 -21.55
C VAL A 418 7.36 -12.02 -22.91
N PRO A 419 8.30 -11.38 -23.66
CA PRO A 419 8.82 -11.95 -24.89
C PRO A 419 9.58 -13.25 -24.57
N ILE A 420 9.33 -14.32 -25.34
CA ILE A 420 10.12 -15.56 -25.23
C ILE A 420 11.54 -15.30 -25.75
N PRO A 421 12.62 -15.42 -24.94
CA PRO A 421 13.99 -15.14 -25.40
C PRO A 421 14.54 -16.15 -26.44
N TRP A 422 13.86 -17.28 -26.61
CA TRP A 422 14.44 -18.52 -27.11
C TRP A 422 14.08 -18.86 -28.56
N GLY A 423 14.40 -17.95 -29.48
CA GLY A 423 14.75 -18.25 -30.88
C GLY A 423 13.70 -18.86 -31.83
N GLN A 424 12.50 -19.22 -31.39
CA GLN A 424 11.49 -19.81 -32.27
C GLN A 424 10.75 -18.76 -33.11
N THR A 425 10.48 -19.10 -34.37
CA THR A 425 10.00 -18.19 -35.44
C THR A 425 8.51 -17.86 -35.36
N SER A 426 7.98 -17.67 -34.15
CA SER A 426 6.60 -17.20 -33.93
C SER A 426 6.58 -16.17 -32.81
N THR A 427 5.89 -15.04 -33.02
CA THR A 427 5.70 -13.96 -32.04
C THR A 427 4.75 -14.38 -30.91
N ARG A 428 5.19 -15.35 -30.10
CA ARG A 428 4.49 -15.81 -28.91
C ARG A 428 5.03 -15.09 -27.68
N TRP A 429 4.10 -14.68 -26.84
CA TRP A 429 4.34 -14.13 -25.52
C TRP A 429 3.95 -15.19 -24.50
N VAL A 430 4.58 -15.19 -23.33
CA VAL A 430 4.16 -15.99 -22.18
C VAL A 430 3.77 -15.07 -21.04
N TYR A 431 2.68 -15.40 -20.35
CA TYR A 431 2.31 -14.73 -19.11
C TYR A 431 3.28 -15.11 -18.01
N GLN A 432 3.79 -14.14 -17.28
CA GLN A 432 4.56 -14.33 -16.06
C GLN A 432 3.96 -13.46 -14.96
N VAL A 433 4.05 -13.90 -13.72
CA VAL A 433 3.54 -13.17 -12.56
C VAL A 433 4.61 -12.20 -12.06
N PHE A 434 4.22 -10.95 -11.87
CA PHE A 434 5.03 -9.86 -11.37
C PHE A 434 4.41 -9.26 -10.10
N ARG A 435 5.24 -8.54 -9.34
CA ARG A 435 4.85 -7.69 -8.21
C ARG A 435 5.33 -6.27 -8.46
N PHE A 436 4.40 -5.34 -8.62
CA PHE A 436 4.66 -3.91 -8.75
C PHE A 436 4.57 -3.21 -7.40
N ASP A 437 5.51 -2.31 -7.09
CA ASP A 437 5.48 -1.43 -5.93
C ASP A 437 5.05 -0.01 -6.31
N VAL A 438 3.81 0.34 -5.98
CA VAL A 438 3.16 1.61 -6.33
C VAL A 438 3.86 2.82 -5.69
N GLU A 439 4.60 2.66 -4.58
CA GLU A 439 5.35 3.77 -3.96
C GLU A 439 6.73 4.03 -4.62
N THR A 440 7.27 3.08 -5.39
CA THR A 440 8.65 3.19 -5.93
C THR A 440 8.77 2.97 -7.44
N GLY A 441 7.73 2.44 -8.09
CA GLY A 441 7.76 2.02 -9.49
C GLY A 441 8.56 0.72 -9.74
N ALA A 442 9.02 0.04 -8.70
CA ALA A 442 9.83 -1.17 -8.83
C ALA A 442 8.97 -2.40 -9.23
N GLU A 443 9.50 -3.23 -10.12
CA GLU A 443 8.93 -4.53 -10.49
C GLU A 443 9.83 -5.68 -10.03
N VAL A 444 9.21 -6.76 -9.55
CA VAL A 444 9.86 -8.03 -9.24
C VAL A 444 9.15 -9.14 -10.00
N LEU A 445 9.90 -9.99 -10.71
CA LEU A 445 9.38 -11.22 -11.30
C LEU A 445 9.13 -12.24 -10.18
N VAL A 446 7.90 -12.72 -10.07
CA VAL A 446 7.48 -13.67 -9.03
C VAL A 446 7.59 -15.10 -9.52
N SER A 447 7.16 -15.38 -10.76
CA SER A 447 7.31 -16.70 -11.40
C SER A 447 8.70 -16.92 -12.02
N GLN A 448 9.74 -16.49 -11.30
CA GLN A 448 11.13 -16.67 -11.72
C GLN A 448 11.59 -18.14 -11.58
N THR A 449 12.52 -18.52 -12.45
CA THR A 449 13.33 -19.74 -12.34
C THR A 449 14.44 -19.55 -11.29
N PRO A 450 15.17 -20.62 -10.88
CA PRO A 450 16.29 -20.51 -9.94
C PRO A 450 17.46 -19.60 -10.35
N SER A 451 17.56 -19.16 -11.62
CA SER A 451 18.54 -18.15 -12.07
C SER A 451 18.04 -16.71 -11.96
N GLY A 452 16.74 -16.50 -11.69
CA GLY A 452 16.07 -15.19 -11.73
C GLY A 452 15.40 -14.87 -13.08
N ASP A 453 15.53 -15.73 -14.08
CA ASP A 453 14.95 -15.55 -15.41
C ASP A 453 13.48 -16.03 -15.47
N PRO A 454 12.64 -15.51 -16.39
CA PRO A 454 11.29 -16.04 -16.63
C PRO A 454 11.31 -17.44 -17.24
N GLY A 455 10.37 -18.30 -16.82
CA GLY A 455 10.20 -19.64 -17.38
C GLY A 455 9.61 -19.66 -18.79
N HIS A 456 9.73 -20.80 -19.48
CA HIS A 456 9.20 -21.02 -20.83
C HIS A 456 7.68 -21.19 -20.88
N PHE A 457 7.05 -21.46 -19.73
CA PHE A 457 5.63 -21.78 -19.59
C PHE A 457 4.88 -20.67 -18.85
N PRO A 458 3.58 -20.47 -19.13
CA PRO A 458 2.82 -19.40 -18.53
C PRO A 458 2.61 -19.59 -17.02
N SER A 459 2.60 -18.46 -16.30
CA SER A 459 2.13 -18.36 -14.92
C SER A 459 1.11 -17.21 -14.83
N THR A 460 -0.04 -17.48 -14.22
CA THR A 460 -1.25 -16.63 -14.33
C THR A 460 -2.06 -16.54 -13.03
N ASP A 461 -3.05 -15.66 -13.06
CA ASP A 461 -4.15 -15.51 -12.11
C ASP A 461 -3.69 -15.31 -10.65
N PRO A 462 -2.86 -14.28 -10.37
CA PRO A 462 -2.25 -14.13 -9.06
C PRO A 462 -3.21 -13.54 -8.01
N SER A 463 -3.01 -13.96 -6.76
CA SER A 463 -3.65 -13.43 -5.55
C SER A 463 -2.58 -13.06 -4.52
N ILE A 464 -2.82 -12.02 -3.71
CA ILE A 464 -1.82 -11.37 -2.84
C ILE A 464 -2.37 -11.12 -1.43
N ASP A 465 -1.52 -11.24 -0.40
CA ASP A 465 -1.92 -10.98 0.99
C ASP A 465 -2.01 -9.48 1.36
N ALA A 466 -2.45 -9.16 2.58
CA ALA A 466 -2.66 -7.77 3.01
C ALA A 466 -1.36 -6.95 3.09
N THR A 467 -0.23 -7.60 3.35
CA THR A 467 1.10 -6.96 3.41
C THR A 467 1.74 -6.79 2.04
N GLY A 468 1.38 -7.66 1.10
CA GLY A 468 2.00 -7.80 -0.20
C GLY A 468 3.26 -8.68 -0.19
N ASP A 469 3.46 -9.51 0.83
CA ASP A 469 4.66 -10.34 0.99
C ASP A 469 4.46 -11.78 0.49
N ARG A 470 3.21 -12.26 0.39
CA ARG A 470 2.87 -13.55 -0.21
C ARG A 470 1.99 -13.39 -1.44
N ILE A 471 2.34 -14.14 -2.48
CA ILE A 471 1.62 -14.18 -3.75
C ILE A 471 1.37 -15.64 -4.13
N ALA A 472 0.10 -16.00 -4.29
CA ALA A 472 -0.33 -17.27 -4.88
C ALA A 472 -0.57 -17.10 -6.38
N PHE A 473 -0.29 -18.14 -7.18
CA PHE A 473 -0.51 -18.14 -8.63
C PHE A 473 -0.63 -19.56 -9.21
N LEU A 474 -1.13 -19.65 -10.44
CA LEU A 474 -1.06 -20.86 -11.27
C LEU A 474 0.22 -20.86 -12.10
N THR A 475 0.82 -22.04 -12.34
CA THR A 475 1.93 -22.20 -13.30
C THR A 475 1.87 -23.53 -14.05
N GLU A 476 2.08 -23.46 -15.36
CA GLU A 476 2.29 -24.62 -16.25
C GLU A 476 3.77 -25.04 -16.34
N GLY A 477 4.68 -24.27 -15.74
CA GLY A 477 6.11 -24.52 -15.81
C GLY A 477 6.63 -25.29 -14.61
N ASN A 478 7.29 -26.43 -14.84
CA ASN A 478 8.11 -27.12 -13.83
C ASN A 478 9.48 -26.46 -13.59
N GLU A 479 9.66 -25.21 -14.04
CA GLU A 479 10.91 -24.46 -14.03
C GLU A 479 10.95 -23.35 -12.97
N VAL A 480 9.78 -22.97 -12.45
CA VAL A 480 9.65 -21.95 -11.39
C VAL A 480 10.40 -22.40 -10.14
N GLN A 481 10.97 -21.44 -9.40
CA GLN A 481 11.82 -21.71 -8.25
C GLN A 481 11.18 -22.70 -7.25
N GLY A 482 11.97 -23.70 -6.83
CA GLY A 482 11.54 -24.73 -5.88
C GLY A 482 10.67 -25.85 -6.46
N ALA A 483 10.54 -25.98 -7.78
CA ALA A 483 9.75 -27.03 -8.43
C ALA A 483 10.10 -28.47 -7.97
N PRO A 484 9.11 -29.31 -7.65
CA PRO A 484 9.33 -30.72 -7.35
C PRO A 484 9.54 -31.55 -8.62
N SER A 485 10.29 -32.64 -8.51
CA SER A 485 10.41 -33.64 -9.58
C SER A 485 9.05 -34.28 -9.87
N GLY A 486 8.52 -34.09 -11.09
CA GLY A 486 7.20 -34.60 -11.46
C GLY A 486 6.04 -33.68 -11.09
N ALA A 487 6.24 -32.35 -11.11
CA ALA A 487 5.15 -31.38 -11.11
C ALA A 487 4.10 -31.69 -12.21
N LEU A 488 2.83 -31.35 -11.94
CA LEU A 488 1.67 -31.69 -12.77
C LEU A 488 1.43 -30.64 -13.87
N ASP A 489 0.44 -30.86 -14.76
CA ASP A 489 0.19 -29.99 -15.92
C ASP A 489 -0.05 -28.51 -15.55
N VAL A 490 -0.76 -28.23 -14.44
CA VAL A 490 -0.98 -26.88 -13.90
C VAL A 490 -0.87 -26.96 -12.38
N ASN A 491 0.06 -26.23 -11.79
CA ASN A 491 0.35 -26.27 -10.35
C ASN A 491 -0.05 -24.97 -9.66
N VAL A 492 -0.49 -25.09 -8.41
CA VAL A 492 -0.74 -23.97 -7.50
C VAL A 492 0.52 -23.73 -6.66
N VAL A 493 1.07 -22.52 -6.75
CA VAL A 493 2.31 -22.14 -6.05
C VAL A 493 2.06 -20.89 -5.21
N VAL A 494 2.67 -20.84 -4.02
CA VAL A 494 2.75 -19.63 -3.19
C VAL A 494 4.22 -19.22 -3.06
N ALA A 495 4.55 -18.01 -3.50
CA ALA A 495 5.83 -17.37 -3.25
C ALA A 495 5.74 -16.46 -2.02
N ASP A 496 6.68 -16.60 -1.09
CA ASP A 496 6.92 -15.67 0.02
C ASP A 496 8.11 -14.79 -0.36
N ILE A 497 7.79 -13.59 -0.85
CA ILE A 497 8.75 -12.62 -1.41
C ILE A 497 9.75 -12.16 -0.35
N SER A 498 9.32 -12.07 0.91
CA SER A 498 10.14 -11.62 2.04
C SER A 498 11.29 -12.59 2.36
N THR A 499 11.11 -13.87 2.05
CA THR A 499 12.11 -14.94 2.29
C THR A 499 12.67 -15.55 1.01
N SER A 500 12.15 -15.15 -0.16
CA SER A 500 12.41 -15.78 -1.47
C SER A 500 12.17 -17.30 -1.46
N THR A 501 11.16 -17.75 -0.70
CA THR A 501 10.78 -19.17 -0.63
C THR A 501 9.51 -19.45 -1.43
N TYR A 502 9.43 -20.66 -1.98
CA TYR A 502 8.37 -21.10 -2.89
C TYR A 502 7.77 -22.40 -2.37
N ARG A 503 6.45 -22.45 -2.26
CA ARG A 503 5.71 -23.62 -1.77
C ARG A 503 4.72 -24.07 -2.82
N TRP A 504 4.91 -25.30 -3.29
CA TRP A 504 4.09 -25.97 -4.28
C TRP A 504 3.00 -26.78 -3.56
N LEU A 505 1.73 -26.55 -3.91
CA LEU A 505 0.57 -27.05 -3.14
C LEU A 505 -0.28 -28.10 -3.89
N GLY A 506 0.19 -28.55 -5.05
CA GLY A 506 -0.46 -29.55 -5.89
C GLY A 506 -1.00 -28.95 -7.19
N GLY A 507 -1.54 -29.80 -8.05
CA GLY A 507 -1.83 -29.44 -9.45
C GLY A 507 -2.80 -30.36 -10.18
N ASP A 508 -3.86 -30.82 -9.49
CA ASP A 508 -4.95 -31.60 -10.09
C ASP A 508 -5.91 -30.68 -10.90
N ILE A 509 -5.39 -29.81 -11.77
CA ILE A 509 -6.17 -28.80 -12.51
C ILE A 509 -6.00 -29.01 -14.03
N VAL A 510 -6.97 -29.67 -14.66
CA VAL A 510 -7.04 -29.80 -16.12
C VAL A 510 -7.72 -28.56 -16.72
N ARG A 511 -7.09 -27.95 -17.74
CA ARG A 511 -7.68 -26.86 -18.55
C ARG A 511 -8.98 -27.30 -19.23
N ALA A 512 -10.13 -27.03 -18.60
CA ALA A 512 -11.34 -26.72 -19.37
C ALA A 512 -11.15 -25.34 -20.04
N ARG A 513 -11.79 -25.10 -21.19
CA ARG A 513 -11.33 -24.06 -22.14
C ARG A 513 -11.59 -22.60 -21.74
N SER A 514 -12.26 -22.34 -20.62
CA SER A 514 -12.38 -21.02 -20.01
C SER A 514 -12.48 -21.15 -18.49
N PHE A 515 -11.55 -20.54 -17.76
CA PHE A 515 -11.70 -20.27 -16.33
C PHE A 515 -11.18 -18.86 -16.03
N THR A 516 -11.86 -18.16 -15.13
CA THR A 516 -11.66 -16.72 -14.85
C THR A 516 -11.02 -16.48 -13.48
N ILE A 517 -10.66 -17.56 -12.76
CA ILE A 517 -10.43 -17.58 -11.31
C ILE A 517 -9.22 -18.46 -10.99
N GLY A 518 -8.17 -17.84 -10.47
CA GLY A 518 -6.98 -18.49 -9.91
C GLY A 518 -7.13 -18.83 -8.41
N PRO A 519 -6.02 -19.17 -7.74
CA PRO A 519 -6.04 -19.48 -6.31
C PRO A 519 -6.30 -18.23 -5.45
N LEU A 520 -7.19 -18.35 -4.46
CA LEU A 520 -7.54 -17.27 -3.53
C LEU A 520 -6.73 -17.35 -2.23
N LEU A 521 -5.82 -16.40 -2.02
CA LEU A 521 -5.02 -16.28 -0.80
C LEU A 521 -5.77 -15.46 0.26
N SER A 522 -5.72 -15.88 1.53
CA SER A 522 -6.28 -15.12 2.65
C SER A 522 -5.51 -13.82 2.88
N SER A 523 -6.19 -12.81 3.44
CA SER A 523 -5.57 -11.52 3.75
C SER A 523 -4.42 -11.60 4.76
N ASP A 524 -4.35 -12.66 5.58
CA ASP A 524 -3.22 -12.94 6.47
C ASP A 524 -2.13 -13.85 5.87
N GLY A 525 -2.28 -14.26 4.61
CA GLY A 525 -1.31 -15.09 3.89
C GLY A 525 -1.13 -16.51 4.44
N ARG A 526 -2.04 -17.00 5.29
CA ARG A 526 -1.95 -18.33 5.95
C ARG A 526 -2.79 -19.42 5.29
N THR A 527 -3.82 -19.05 4.54
CA THR A 527 -4.80 -19.96 3.96
C THR A 527 -4.95 -19.69 2.47
N LEU A 528 -5.12 -20.75 1.69
CA LEU A 528 -5.36 -20.71 0.26
C LEU A 528 -6.59 -21.56 -0.08
N ALA A 529 -7.37 -21.18 -1.08
CA ALA A 529 -8.30 -22.10 -1.73
C ALA A 529 -8.25 -22.02 -3.25
N TYR A 530 -8.58 -23.14 -3.90
CA TYR A 530 -8.70 -23.27 -5.35
C TYR A 530 -9.64 -24.44 -5.69
N VAL A 531 -10.05 -24.54 -6.96
CA VAL A 531 -10.79 -25.73 -7.44
C VAL A 531 -9.83 -26.67 -8.15
N ALA A 532 -9.75 -27.92 -7.69
CA ALA A 532 -9.13 -28.98 -8.45
C ALA A 532 -10.13 -29.53 -9.48
N HIS A 533 -9.68 -29.64 -10.73
CA HIS A 533 -10.37 -30.25 -11.85
C HIS A 533 -9.58 -31.49 -12.32
N PRO A 534 -9.65 -32.63 -11.62
CA PRO A 534 -8.74 -33.78 -11.83
C PRO A 534 -8.99 -34.60 -13.11
N GLY A 535 -9.55 -34.00 -14.16
CA GLY A 535 -9.94 -34.62 -15.43
C GLY A 535 -11.36 -34.22 -15.86
N ILE A 536 -11.62 -34.16 -17.17
CA ILE A 536 -12.93 -33.76 -17.75
C ILE A 536 -14.09 -34.66 -17.26
N ASP A 537 -13.81 -35.95 -17.02
CA ASP A 537 -14.79 -36.91 -16.50
C ASP A 537 -14.88 -36.98 -14.97
N LYS A 538 -14.03 -36.24 -14.25
CA LYS A 538 -14.02 -36.23 -12.78
C LYS A 538 -14.67 -34.95 -12.25
N LYS A 539 -15.42 -35.08 -11.16
CA LYS A 539 -16.08 -33.94 -10.50
C LYS A 539 -15.04 -32.95 -9.94
N PRO A 540 -15.30 -31.64 -10.02
CA PRO A 540 -14.47 -30.64 -9.34
C PRO A 540 -14.47 -30.86 -7.83
N ARG A 541 -13.36 -30.48 -7.18
CA ARG A 541 -13.22 -30.44 -5.72
C ARG A 541 -12.80 -29.05 -5.29
N LEU A 542 -13.46 -28.51 -4.28
CA LEU A 542 -12.93 -27.36 -3.57
C LEU A 542 -11.79 -27.85 -2.67
N VAL A 543 -10.60 -27.27 -2.86
CA VAL A 543 -9.39 -27.59 -2.10
C VAL A 543 -8.99 -26.37 -1.30
N THR A 544 -8.89 -26.53 0.01
CA THR A 544 -8.44 -25.48 0.93
C THR A 544 -7.16 -25.94 1.62
N VAL A 545 -6.14 -25.09 1.63
CA VAL A 545 -4.77 -25.44 2.03
C VAL A 545 -4.22 -24.45 3.05
N ARG A 546 -3.63 -24.96 4.13
CA ARG A 546 -2.85 -24.16 5.08
C ARG A 546 -1.44 -23.94 4.51
N VAL A 547 -1.10 -22.69 4.23
CA VAL A 547 0.16 -22.28 3.56
C VAL A 547 1.40 -22.58 4.41
N ALA A 548 1.26 -22.67 5.74
CA ALA A 548 2.40 -22.87 6.65
C ALA A 548 3.02 -24.28 6.57
N ASP A 549 2.21 -25.32 6.40
CA ASP A 549 2.62 -26.74 6.39
C ASP A 549 2.31 -27.44 5.06
N GLY A 550 1.30 -26.97 4.31
CA GLY A 550 0.77 -27.61 3.11
C GLY A 550 -0.39 -28.58 3.39
N ALA A 551 -0.92 -28.60 4.63
CA ALA A 551 -2.06 -29.44 4.99
C ALA A 551 -3.29 -29.00 4.19
N ARG A 552 -3.88 -29.92 3.42
CA ARG A 552 -5.04 -29.66 2.56
C ARG A 552 -6.28 -30.43 3.00
N VAL A 553 -7.43 -29.77 2.91
CA VAL A 553 -8.75 -30.39 3.01
C VAL A 553 -9.40 -30.32 1.64
N GLU A 554 -9.92 -31.46 1.18
CA GLU A 554 -10.65 -31.58 -0.08
C GLU A 554 -12.09 -31.97 0.22
N GLN A 555 -13.03 -31.36 -0.50
CA GLN A 555 -14.45 -31.68 -0.41
C GLN A 555 -15.10 -31.71 -1.80
N PRO A 556 -16.23 -32.44 -1.98
CA PRO A 556 -17.05 -32.29 -3.17
C PRO A 556 -17.38 -30.80 -3.36
N ALA A 557 -17.20 -30.28 -4.57
CA ALA A 557 -17.49 -28.87 -4.79
C ALA A 557 -19.02 -28.61 -4.71
N HIS A 558 -19.86 -29.49 -5.30
CA HIS A 558 -21.33 -29.42 -5.19
C HIS A 558 -21.86 -30.28 -4.03
N PRO A 559 -22.95 -29.86 -3.34
CA PRO A 559 -23.63 -30.66 -2.33
C PRO A 559 -24.48 -31.80 -2.92
N THR A 560 -24.98 -31.67 -4.16
CA THR A 560 -25.76 -32.72 -4.83
C THR A 560 -24.87 -33.58 -5.72
N ALA A 561 -25.01 -34.91 -5.58
CA ALA A 561 -24.05 -35.87 -6.11
C ALA A 561 -24.16 -36.17 -7.62
N GLU A 562 -24.91 -35.40 -8.41
CA GLU A 562 -25.18 -35.70 -9.82
C GLU A 562 -24.51 -34.73 -10.81
N ASP A 563 -24.32 -33.47 -10.44
CA ASP A 563 -23.86 -32.46 -11.40
C ASP A 563 -22.35 -32.54 -11.70
N ARG A 564 -22.00 -32.31 -12.96
CA ARG A 564 -20.62 -32.21 -13.47
C ARG A 564 -20.19 -30.76 -13.76
N ARG A 565 -21.10 -29.78 -13.60
CA ARG A 565 -20.87 -28.38 -14.00
C ARG A 565 -20.04 -27.59 -12.99
N TYR A 566 -19.47 -26.49 -13.46
CA TYR A 566 -18.44 -25.72 -12.78
C TYR A 566 -18.93 -25.01 -11.51
N LEU A 567 -17.98 -24.70 -10.64
CA LEU A 567 -18.13 -23.97 -9.38
C LEU A 567 -16.97 -23.01 -9.24
N GLU A 568 -17.27 -21.84 -8.68
CA GLU A 568 -16.36 -20.70 -8.67
C GLU A 568 -16.20 -20.18 -7.24
N PRO A 569 -15.10 -20.49 -6.53
CA PRO A 569 -14.78 -19.87 -5.25
C PRO A 569 -14.36 -18.42 -5.53
N VAL A 570 -15.01 -17.44 -4.89
CA VAL A 570 -14.71 -16.01 -5.15
C VAL A 570 -14.69 -15.15 -3.87
N ALA A 571 -14.93 -15.76 -2.70
CA ALA A 571 -14.46 -15.22 -1.41
C ALA A 571 -14.01 -16.34 -0.45
N LEU A 572 -13.05 -16.02 0.42
CA LEU A 572 -12.50 -16.90 1.45
C LEU A 572 -12.33 -16.16 2.78
N PHE A 573 -12.84 -16.74 3.85
CA PHE A 573 -12.79 -16.18 5.21
C PHE A 573 -12.17 -17.19 6.18
N SER A 574 -11.16 -16.76 6.93
CA SER A 574 -10.70 -17.49 8.11
C SER A 574 -11.66 -17.24 9.27
N ARG A 575 -12.41 -18.27 9.68
CA ARG A 575 -13.33 -18.25 10.83
C ARG A 575 -12.76 -19.03 12.03
N PRO A 576 -13.37 -18.94 13.23
CA PRO A 576 -12.98 -19.78 14.38
C PRO A 576 -13.23 -21.29 14.19
N ASP A 577 -14.33 -21.63 13.51
CA ASP A 577 -14.83 -23.01 13.29
C ASP A 577 -14.25 -23.67 12.03
N GLY A 578 -13.67 -22.89 11.12
CA GLY A 578 -13.20 -23.36 9.84
C GLY A 578 -12.72 -22.25 8.92
N ILE A 579 -12.66 -22.56 7.63
CA ILE A 579 -12.46 -21.60 6.56
C ILE A 579 -13.76 -21.61 5.75
N GLU A 580 -14.53 -20.54 5.81
CA GLU A 580 -15.69 -20.38 4.92
C GLU A 580 -15.17 -20.04 3.53
N VAL A 581 -15.55 -20.83 2.54
CA VAL A 581 -15.43 -20.47 1.13
C VAL A 581 -16.84 -20.21 0.62
N LEU A 582 -17.04 -19.06 -0.02
CA LEU A 582 -18.22 -18.82 -0.83
C LEU A 582 -17.96 -19.31 -2.25
N THR A 583 -18.90 -20.05 -2.81
CA THR A 583 -18.82 -20.61 -4.16
C THR A 583 -20.05 -20.22 -4.99
N LEU A 584 -19.85 -19.78 -6.24
CA LEU A 584 -20.93 -19.52 -7.18
C LEU A 584 -21.28 -20.79 -7.96
N ALA A 585 -22.53 -21.24 -7.82
CA ALA A 585 -23.10 -22.47 -8.33
C ALA A 585 -24.33 -22.14 -9.21
N GLN A 586 -24.21 -22.28 -10.53
CA GLN A 586 -25.32 -22.01 -11.48
C GLN A 586 -25.98 -20.61 -11.33
N GLY A 587 -25.23 -19.60 -10.87
CA GLY A 587 -25.73 -18.25 -10.59
C GLY A 587 -26.24 -18.02 -9.17
N ARG A 588 -26.25 -19.05 -8.31
CA ARG A 588 -26.54 -18.97 -6.86
C ARG A 588 -25.27 -19.00 -6.04
N LEU A 589 -25.24 -18.30 -4.92
CA LEU A 589 -24.16 -18.41 -3.95
C LEU A 589 -24.40 -19.61 -3.02
N GLU A 590 -23.38 -20.41 -2.80
CA GLU A 590 -23.35 -21.49 -1.81
C GLU A 590 -22.22 -21.23 -0.80
N ARG A 591 -22.43 -21.63 0.46
CA ARG A 591 -21.42 -21.58 1.53
C ARG A 591 -20.85 -22.97 1.75
N VAL A 592 -19.53 -23.08 1.81
CA VAL A 592 -18.88 -24.33 2.23
C VAL A 592 -17.88 -24.04 3.34
N LEU A 593 -18.25 -24.43 4.57
CA LEU A 593 -17.39 -24.32 5.75
C LEU A 593 -16.42 -25.50 5.80
N VAL A 594 -15.13 -25.21 5.65
CA VAL A 594 -14.05 -26.21 5.73
C VAL A 594 -13.50 -26.25 7.16
N PRO A 595 -13.83 -27.26 7.99
CA PRO A 595 -13.38 -27.28 9.37
C PRO A 595 -11.86 -27.36 9.49
N LEU A 596 -11.28 -26.56 10.39
CA LEU A 596 -9.86 -26.59 10.70
C LEU A 596 -9.51 -27.89 11.44
N ARG A 597 -8.74 -28.78 10.80
CA ARG A 597 -8.15 -30.00 11.38
C ARG A 597 -6.64 -29.87 11.54
#